data_AF-A0A7S3KR60-F1
#
_entry.id   AF-A0A7S3KR60-F1
#
_cell.length_a   1.000
_cell.length_b   1.000
_cell.length_c   1.000
_cell.angle_alpha   90.00
_cell.angle_beta   90.00
_cell.angle_gamma   90.00
#
_symmetry.space_group_name_H-M   'P 1'
#
loop_
_entity.id
_entity.type
_entity.pdbx_description
1 polymer ?
#
loop_
_entity_poly.entity_id
_entity_poly.type
_entity_poly.pdbx_seq_one_letter_code
_entity_poly.pdbx_strand_id
1 'polypeptide(L)'
;DDLIAEQGQEFVKYLYVSHIIPFLCISAELFISKPVVLQSELIYMIYYGSIYTVSNFIQTKLTNVRPYPFMTWEDYTSVIAFFVILLFMIVVYTVSSQITHIVNGVKQKQE
;
A
#
# COMPACT_ATOMS: atom_id res chain seq x y z
N ASP A 1 23.78 -21.99 -2.06
CA ASP A 1 23.20 -21.32 -3.25
C ASP A 1 21.73 -21.66 -3.45
N ASP A 2 21.34 -22.94 -3.44
CA ASP A 2 19.93 -23.35 -3.64
C ASP A 2 18.95 -22.79 -2.59
N LEU A 3 19.35 -22.74 -1.31
CA LEU A 3 18.55 -22.18 -0.21
C LEU A 3 18.26 -20.67 -0.37
N ILE A 4 19.19 -19.92 -0.95
CA ILE A 4 19.03 -18.47 -1.20
C ILE A 4 18.08 -18.27 -2.39
N ALA A 5 18.20 -19.11 -3.42
CA ALA A 5 17.30 -19.08 -4.57
C ALA A 5 15.86 -19.42 -4.18
N GLU A 6 15.66 -20.44 -3.32
CA GLU A 6 14.35 -20.85 -2.82
C GLU A 6 13.68 -19.75 -1.97
N GLN A 7 14.42 -19.13 -1.05
CA GLN A 7 13.91 -17.99 -0.27
C GLN A 7 13.56 -16.78 -1.14
N GLY A 8 14.35 -16.53 -2.18
CA GLY A 8 14.06 -15.48 -3.16
C GLY A 8 12.75 -15.72 -3.91
N GLN A 9 12.48 -16.96 -4.32
CA GLN A 9 11.24 -17.31 -5.02
C GLN A 9 9.99 -17.16 -4.14
N GLU A 10 10.05 -17.61 -2.88
CA GLU A 10 8.94 -17.44 -1.94
C GLU A 10 8.67 -15.97 -1.62
N PHE A 11 9.71 -15.15 -1.49
CA PHE A 11 9.53 -13.70 -1.33
C PHE A 11 8.86 -13.05 -2.55
N VAL A 12 9.28 -13.40 -3.77
CA VAL A 12 8.66 -12.89 -5.00
C VAL A 12 7.19 -13.30 -5.07
N LYS A 13 6.88 -14.56 -4.76
CA LYS A 13 5.50 -15.07 -4.72
C LYS A 13 4.65 -14.31 -3.71
N TYR A 14 5.18 -14.08 -2.50
CA TYR A 14 4.51 -13.26 -1.49
C TYR A 14 4.27 -11.83 -1.98
N LEU A 15 5.26 -11.19 -2.61
CA LEU A 15 5.11 -9.85 -3.18
C LEU A 15 4.00 -9.81 -4.24
N TYR A 16 3.96 -10.78 -5.15
CA TYR A 16 2.91 -10.85 -6.17
C TYR A 16 1.52 -11.02 -5.56
N VAL A 17 1.36 -11.99 -4.66
CA VAL A 17 0.06 -12.37 -4.10
C VAL A 17 -0.47 -11.32 -3.12
N SER A 18 0.39 -10.77 -2.28
CA SER A 18 -0.03 -9.85 -1.21
C SER A 18 -0.04 -8.39 -1.62
N HIS A 19 0.66 -8.01 -2.70
CA HIS A 19 0.77 -6.59 -3.10
C HIS A 19 0.32 -6.35 -4.54
N ILE A 20 0.95 -7.01 -5.52
CA ILE A 20 0.73 -6.70 -6.93
C ILE A 20 -0.71 -7.06 -7.34
N ILE A 21 -1.17 -8.27 -7.04
CA ILE A 21 -2.52 -8.71 -7.41
C ILE A 21 -3.59 -7.84 -6.72
N PRO A 22 -3.57 -7.62 -5.39
CA PRO A 22 -4.53 -6.72 -4.75
C PRO A 22 -4.51 -5.30 -5.32
N PHE A 23 -3.33 -4.75 -5.60
CA PHE A 23 -3.20 -3.41 -6.19
C PHE A 23 -3.85 -3.34 -7.58
N LEU A 24 -3.61 -4.34 -8.43
CA LEU A 24 -4.22 -4.40 -9.77
C LEU A 24 -5.73 -4.60 -9.69
N CYS A 25 -6.22 -5.46 -8.79
CA CYS A 25 -7.65 -5.67 -8.57
C CYS A 25 -8.34 -4.39 -8.10
N ILE A 26 -7.78 -3.70 -7.11
CA ILE A 26 -8.31 -2.42 -6.63
C ILE A 26 -8.25 -1.38 -7.75
N SER A 27 -7.14 -1.29 -8.49
CA SER A 27 -7.02 -0.35 -9.61
C SER A 27 -8.08 -0.61 -10.68
N ALA A 28 -8.29 -1.87 -11.07
CA ALA A 28 -9.33 -2.26 -12.03
C ALA A 28 -10.73 -1.93 -11.50
N GLU A 29 -11.01 -2.21 -10.23
CA GLU A 29 -12.27 -1.86 -9.57
C GLU A 29 -12.51 -0.35 -9.57
N LEU A 30 -11.46 0.47 -9.31
CA LEU A 30 -11.55 1.92 -9.40
C LEU A 30 -11.93 2.39 -10.81
N PHE A 31 -11.40 1.73 -11.86
CA PHE A 31 -11.74 2.06 -13.25
C PHE A 31 -13.15 1.58 -13.66
N ILE A 32 -13.59 0.41 -13.20
CA ILE A 32 -14.88 -0.20 -13.58
C ILE A 32 -16.02 0.44 -12.79
N SER A 33 -15.94 0.43 -11.47
CA SER A 33 -17.04 0.81 -10.57
C SER A 33 -17.13 2.32 -10.36
N LYS A 34 -16.14 3.09 -10.84
CA LYS A 34 -16.02 4.55 -10.64
C LYS A 34 -16.33 4.97 -9.19
N PRO A 35 -15.79 4.26 -8.19
CA PRO A 35 -16.09 4.56 -6.79
C PRO A 35 -15.66 6.00 -6.47
N VAL A 36 -16.47 6.65 -5.66
CA VAL A 36 -16.18 8.00 -5.20
C VAL A 36 -15.07 7.92 -4.16
N VAL A 37 -13.82 8.09 -4.60
CA VAL A 37 -12.67 8.21 -3.70
C VAL A 37 -12.76 9.57 -2.99
N LEU A 38 -13.25 9.56 -1.76
CA LEU A 38 -13.47 10.76 -0.97
C LEU A 38 -12.19 11.18 -0.27
N GLN A 39 -11.74 12.42 -0.49
CA GLN A 39 -10.55 12.94 0.16
C GLN A 39 -10.64 12.91 1.70
N SER A 40 -11.85 12.93 2.26
CA SER A 40 -12.10 12.76 3.70
C SER A 40 -11.66 11.40 4.26
N GLU A 41 -11.57 10.37 3.43
CA GLU A 41 -11.17 9.03 3.88
C GLU A 41 -9.64 8.85 3.92
N LEU A 42 -8.88 9.81 3.39
CA LEU A 42 -7.42 9.81 3.42
C LEU A 42 -6.89 9.64 4.86
N ILE A 43 -7.57 10.21 5.84
CA ILE A 43 -7.21 10.09 7.26
C ILE A 43 -7.27 8.64 7.75
N TYR A 44 -8.25 7.86 7.28
CA TYR A 44 -8.36 6.44 7.64
C TYR A 44 -7.23 5.62 7.03
N MET A 45 -6.76 5.98 5.83
CA MET A 45 -5.59 5.35 5.23
C MET A 45 -4.31 5.64 6.03
N ILE A 46 -4.15 6.86 6.55
CA ILE A 46 -3.03 7.20 7.43
C ILE A 46 -3.09 6.40 8.73
N TYR A 47 -4.27 6.30 9.36
CA TYR A 47 -4.45 5.48 10.55
C TYR A 47 -4.16 4.00 10.29
N TYR A 48 -4.70 3.46 9.20
CA TYR A 48 -4.44 2.08 8.79
C TYR A 48 -2.96 1.83 8.57
N GLY A 49 -2.28 2.67 7.79
CA GLY A 49 -0.84 2.54 7.53
C GLY A 49 -0.01 2.62 8.81
N SER A 50 -0.39 3.48 9.75
CA SER A 50 0.29 3.61 11.05
C SER A 50 0.10 2.36 11.92
N ILE A 51 -1.13 1.87 12.06
CA ILE A 51 -1.45 0.66 12.83
C ILE A 51 -0.73 -0.55 12.23
N TYR A 52 -0.84 -0.74 10.92
CA TYR A 52 -0.19 -1.83 10.18
C TYR A 52 1.33 -1.86 10.44
N THR A 53 1.95 -0.67 10.47
CA THR A 53 3.38 -0.51 10.72
C THR A 53 3.77 -0.87 12.15
N VAL A 54 2.99 -0.41 13.14
CA VAL A 54 3.19 -0.79 14.53
C VAL A 54 3.01 -2.30 14.73
N SER A 55 2.00 -2.89 14.10
CA SER A 55 1.78 -4.35 14.15
C SER A 55 2.97 -5.11 13.55
N ASN A 56 3.49 -4.69 12.40
CA ASN A 56 4.67 -5.29 11.78
C ASN A 56 5.93 -5.16 12.64
N PHE A 57 6.12 -4.00 13.27
CA PHE A 57 7.21 -3.78 14.22
C PHE A 57 7.13 -4.76 15.40
N ILE A 58 5.97 -4.82 16.06
CA ILE A 58 5.74 -5.72 17.21
C ILE A 58 5.95 -7.17 16.79
N GLN A 59 5.35 -7.60 15.68
CA GLN A 59 5.50 -8.96 15.16
C GLN A 59 6.96 -9.30 14.88
N THR A 60 7.71 -8.39 14.26
CA THR A 60 9.14 -8.59 13.98
C THR A 60 9.93 -8.76 15.28
N LYS A 61 9.67 -7.93 16.31
CA LYS A 61 10.35 -8.04 17.60
C LYS A 61 9.97 -9.32 18.38
N LEU A 62 8.75 -9.81 18.24
CA LEU A 62 8.30 -11.03 18.93
C LEU A 62 8.78 -12.30 18.24
N THR A 63 8.85 -12.32 16.91
CA THR A 63 9.09 -13.55 16.13
C THR A 63 10.48 -13.62 15.50
N ASN A 64 11.22 -12.51 15.45
CA ASN A 64 12.42 -12.34 14.62
C ASN A 64 12.20 -12.60 13.12
N VAL A 65 10.94 -12.70 12.67
CA VAL A 65 10.58 -12.84 11.25
C VAL A 65 10.25 -11.45 10.72
N ARG A 66 10.89 -11.08 9.61
CA ARG A 66 10.70 -9.76 8.98
C ARG A 66 9.63 -9.89 7.88
N PRO A 67 8.67 -8.95 7.79
CA PRO A 67 7.67 -8.97 6.72
C PRO A 67 8.29 -8.62 5.36
N TYR A 68 9.33 -7.78 5.37
CA TYR A 68 10.12 -7.46 4.19
C TYR A 68 11.61 -7.57 4.52
N PRO A 69 12.44 -8.04 3.56
CA PRO A 69 13.89 -8.14 3.77
C PRO A 69 14.55 -6.82 4.20
N PHE A 70 14.00 -5.70 3.71
CA PHE A 70 14.49 -4.34 3.97
C PHE A 70 13.89 -3.66 5.21
N MET A 71 12.89 -4.27 5.87
CA MET A 71 12.31 -3.74 7.11
C MET A 71 12.77 -4.59 8.30
N THR A 72 14.00 -4.35 8.73
CA THR A 72 14.62 -5.07 9.84
C THR A 72 14.13 -4.59 11.21
N TRP A 73 13.64 -3.34 11.29
CA TRP A 73 13.25 -2.69 12.54
C TRP A 73 14.37 -2.58 13.59
N GLU A 74 15.62 -2.73 13.17
CA GLU A 74 16.81 -2.55 14.02
C GLU A 74 17.43 -1.16 13.85
N ASP A 75 17.16 -0.49 12.74
CA ASP A 75 17.72 0.80 12.39
C ASP A 75 16.65 1.79 11.91
N TYR A 76 17.04 3.06 11.77
CA TYR A 76 16.17 4.13 11.30
C TYR A 76 15.73 3.93 9.84
N THR A 77 16.42 3.08 9.07
CA THR A 77 16.10 2.78 7.67
C THR A 77 14.68 2.21 7.52
N SER A 78 14.25 1.36 8.45
CA SER A 78 12.89 0.79 8.44
C SER A 78 11.81 1.86 8.64
N VAL A 79 12.09 2.85 9.48
CA VAL A 79 11.22 4.01 9.71
C VAL A 79 11.16 4.91 8.47
N ILE A 80 12.29 5.16 7.83
CA ILE A 80 12.36 5.93 6.58
C ILE A 80 11.58 5.22 5.48
N ALA A 81 11.77 3.90 5.30
CA ALA A 81 11.05 3.09 4.33
C ALA A 81 9.53 3.17 4.55
N PHE A 82 9.08 3.12 5.81
CA PHE A 82 7.67 3.33 6.14
C PHE A 82 7.15 4.70 5.68
N PHE A 83 7.85 5.80 6.02
CA PHE A 83 7.41 7.13 5.62
C PHE A 83 7.36 7.30 4.10
N VAL A 84 8.30 6.70 3.36
CA VAL A 84 8.30 6.71 1.90
C VAL A 84 7.07 5.98 1.34
N ILE A 85 6.76 4.79 1.87
CA ILE A 85 5.58 4.02 1.46
C ILE A 85 4.28 4.78 1.79
N LEU A 86 4.19 5.34 2.99
CA LEU A 86 3.02 6.10 3.42
C LEU A 86 2.82 7.34 2.54
N LEU A 87 3.90 8.09 2.26
CA LEU A 87 3.85 9.25 1.38
C LEU A 87 3.41 8.85 -0.03
N PHE A 88 3.95 7.75 -0.57
CA PHE A 88 3.54 7.23 -1.87
C PHE A 88 2.03 6.89 -1.89
N MET A 89 1.52 6.22 -0.85
CA MET A 89 0.08 5.90 -0.76
C MET A 89 -0.77 7.17 -0.68
N ILE A 90 -0.37 8.18 0.09
CA ILE A 90 -1.06 9.48 0.18
C ILE A 90 -1.12 10.15 -1.20
N VAL A 91 -0.02 10.15 -1.95
CA VAL A 91 0.03 10.71 -3.31
C VAL A 91 -0.90 9.96 -4.24
N VAL A 92 -0.85 8.62 -4.27
CA VAL A 92 -1.72 7.78 -5.11
C VAL A 92 -3.19 8.01 -4.79
N TYR A 93 -3.55 8.09 -3.51
CA TYR A 93 -4.92 8.34 -3.07
C TYR A 93 -5.39 9.73 -3.48
N THR A 94 -4.54 10.76 -3.28
CA THR A 94 -4.86 12.14 -3.65
C THR A 94 -5.07 12.27 -5.16
N VAL A 95 -4.19 11.70 -5.97
CA VAL A 95 -4.32 11.70 -7.44
C VAL A 95 -5.60 10.98 -7.86
N SER A 96 -5.88 9.81 -7.30
CA SER A 96 -7.12 9.06 -7.58
C SER A 96 -8.37 9.88 -7.24
N SER A 97 -8.40 10.55 -6.09
CA SER A 97 -9.51 11.41 -5.68
C SER A 97 -9.73 12.59 -6.65
N GLN A 98 -8.65 13.23 -7.10
CA GLN A 98 -8.71 14.31 -8.09
C GLN A 98 -9.25 13.82 -9.45
N ILE A 99 -8.78 12.66 -9.93
CA ILE A 99 -9.28 12.04 -11.16
C ILE A 99 -10.78 11.79 -11.05
N THR A 100 -11.23 11.20 -9.94
CA THR A 100 -12.65 10.92 -9.69
C THR A 100 -13.48 12.21 -9.67
N HIS A 101 -13.00 13.28 -9.03
CA HIS A 101 -13.69 14.57 -9.02
C HIS A 101 -13.82 15.16 -10.43
N ILE A 102 -12.76 15.11 -11.24
CA ILE A 102 -12.79 15.58 -12.64
C ILE A 102 -13.80 14.78 -13.47
N VAL A 103 -13.75 13.45 -13.39
CA VAL A 103 -14.64 12.56 -14.16
C VAL A 103 -16.11 12.80 -13.79
N ASN A 104 -16.42 12.97 -12.51
CA ASN A 104 -17.80 13.21 -12.05
C ASN A 104 -18.29 14.62 -12.35
N GLY A 105 -17.43 15.64 -12.26
CA GLY A 105 -17.76 17.02 -12.63
C GLY A 105 -18.04 17.21 -14.12
N VAL A 106 -17.41 16.41 -14.99
CA VAL A 106 -17.71 16.41 -16.43
C VAL A 106 -19.11 15.85 -16.71
N LYS A 107 -19.53 14.78 -16.01
CA LYS A 107 -20.87 14.20 -16.20
C LYS A 107 -22.00 15.16 -15.83
N GLN A 108 -21.87 15.87 -14.70
CA GLN A 108 -22.89 16.82 -14.26
C GLN A 108 -23.12 18.00 -15.23
N LYS A 109 -22.15 18.29 -16.11
CA LYS A 109 -22.31 19.34 -17.15
C LYS A 109 -22.97 18.82 -18.44
N GLN A 110 -23.07 17.50 -18.61
CA GLN A 110 -23.67 16.87 -19.79
C GLN A 110 -25.15 16.53 -19.58
N GLU A 111 -25.62 16.54 -18.33
CA GLU A 111 -27.01 16.44 -17.92
C GLU A 111 -27.66 17.83 -17.79
#